data_AF-T1L5R3-F1
#
_entry.id   AF-T1L5R3-F1
#
_cell.length_a   1.000
_cell.length_b   1.000
_cell.length_c   1.000
_cell.angle_alpha   90.00
_cell.angle_beta   90.00
_cell.angle_gamma   90.00
#
_symmetry.space_group_name_H-M   'P 1'
#
loop_
_entity.id
_entity.type
_entity.pdbx_description
1 polymer ?
#
loop_
_entity_poly.entity_id
_entity_poly.type
_entity_poly.pdbx_seq_one_letter_code
_entity_poly.pdbx_strand_id
1 'polypeptide(L)'
;MYNKNDCDKTTIKVQVSDAYRIIIIDWSKNIKKEIFRQLAEFTGISIEKTQSISFSKPPVGNDVNPPNPFLRPTGDLAICHFEKSFSRPAAIPQGYYLYTKEDYRDKFFRDGDCFALNTRMFMTFTLDKFNVQYNLVHRDLIDETDCNQLFCHHISKKAFLDKQAKISNSDIESYLRNQPRPVPIVEDTLDEEFHAARVIRQREIHADLNIGQYFHSYCRFFSDGMFPVPSPRIYWPNRG
;
A
#
# COMPACT_ATOMS: atom_id res chain seq x y z
N MET A 1 -8.30 -29.08 -29.80
CA MET A 1 -9.17 -27.93 -29.44
C MET A 1 -8.56 -27.27 -28.21
N TYR A 2 -7.94 -26.11 -28.38
CA TYR A 2 -7.47 -25.30 -27.24
C TYR A 2 -8.68 -24.56 -26.66
N ASN A 3 -8.94 -24.74 -25.36
CA ASN A 3 -10.00 -24.05 -24.65
C ASN A 3 -9.69 -22.55 -24.64
N LYS A 4 -10.46 -21.76 -25.40
CA LYS A 4 -10.35 -20.29 -25.43
C LYS A 4 -10.63 -19.61 -24.09
N ASN A 5 -11.13 -20.36 -23.11
CA ASN A 5 -11.55 -19.87 -21.79
C ASN A 5 -10.40 -19.62 -20.80
N ASP A 6 -9.19 -20.14 -21.06
CA ASP A 6 -8.04 -19.92 -20.16
C ASP A 6 -7.27 -18.61 -20.44
N CYS A 7 -7.54 -17.93 -21.57
CA CYS A 7 -6.88 -16.67 -21.92
C CYS A 7 -7.43 -15.46 -21.14
N ASP A 8 -8.59 -15.61 -20.49
CA ASP A 8 -9.30 -14.52 -19.81
C ASP A 8 -8.97 -14.40 -18.32
N LYS A 9 -8.00 -15.18 -17.82
CA LYS A 9 -7.59 -15.16 -16.42
C LYS A 9 -6.08 -15.13 -16.29
N THR A 10 -5.60 -14.41 -15.28
CA THR A 10 -4.21 -14.47 -14.84
C THR A 10 -4.16 -14.76 -13.36
N THR A 11 -3.27 -15.65 -12.94
CA THR A 11 -3.07 -15.98 -11.54
C THR A 11 -1.77 -15.37 -11.03
N ILE A 12 -1.84 -14.72 -9.87
CA ILE A 12 -0.66 -14.23 -9.16
C ILE A 12 -0.62 -14.82 -7.76
N LYS A 13 0.58 -15.01 -7.22
CA LYS A 13 0.79 -15.49 -5.85
C LYS A 13 1.09 -14.30 -4.95
N VAL A 14 0.38 -14.20 -3.83
CA VAL A 14 0.65 -13.22 -2.78
C VAL A 14 1.12 -13.95 -1.53
N GLN A 15 2.33 -13.65 -1.09
CA GLN A 15 3.03 -14.31 0.01
C GLN A 15 3.07 -13.41 1.26
N VAL A 16 2.82 -14.00 2.43
CA VAL A 16 3.00 -13.41 3.76
C VAL A 16 3.78 -14.41 4.60
N SER A 17 5.02 -14.10 4.98
CA SER A 17 5.92 -15.08 5.60
C SER A 17 5.99 -16.37 4.75
N ASP A 18 5.65 -17.53 5.33
CA ASP A 18 5.68 -18.83 4.65
C ASP A 18 4.34 -19.22 4.02
N ALA A 19 3.29 -18.43 4.24
CA ALA A 19 1.97 -18.66 3.66
C ALA A 19 1.82 -17.90 2.34
N TYR A 20 1.10 -18.49 1.38
CA TYR A 20 0.72 -17.79 0.16
C TYR A 20 -0.77 -17.99 -0.14
N ARG A 21 -1.35 -17.04 -0.87
CA ARG A 21 -2.67 -17.16 -1.48
C ARG A 21 -2.58 -16.82 -2.95
N ILE A 22 -3.31 -17.60 -3.76
CA ILE A 22 -3.45 -17.31 -5.19
C ILE A 22 -4.56 -16.26 -5.34
N ILE A 23 -4.24 -15.18 -6.04
CA ILE A 23 -5.19 -14.16 -6.46
C ILE A 23 -5.49 -14.38 -7.95
N ILE A 24 -6.76 -14.46 -8.30
CA ILE A 24 -7.21 -14.69 -9.67
C ILE A 24 -7.69 -13.36 -10.26
N ILE A 25 -7.04 -12.90 -11.31
CA ILE A 25 -7.41 -11.69 -12.06
C ILE A 25 -8.36 -12.08 -13.20
N ASP A 26 -9.63 -11.82 -12.92
CA ASP A 26 -10.78 -11.82 -13.82
C ASP A 26 -10.70 -10.81 -14.99
N TRP A 27 -10.11 -11.11 -16.16
CA TRP A 27 -10.08 -10.16 -17.29
C TRP A 27 -11.44 -9.94 -17.96
N SER A 28 -12.54 -10.56 -17.53
CA SER A 28 -13.91 -10.14 -17.91
C SER A 28 -14.53 -9.16 -16.90
N LYS A 29 -13.96 -9.04 -15.70
CA LYS A 29 -14.53 -8.33 -14.56
C LYS A 29 -13.82 -7.00 -14.28
N ASN A 30 -14.32 -6.29 -13.27
CA ASN A 30 -13.64 -5.13 -12.72
C ASN A 30 -12.46 -5.58 -11.85
N ILE A 31 -11.27 -5.55 -12.45
CA ILE A 31 -10.03 -6.03 -11.83
C ILE A 31 -9.75 -5.37 -10.47
N LYS A 32 -10.03 -4.06 -10.33
CA LYS A 32 -9.72 -3.33 -9.11
C LYS A 32 -10.57 -3.88 -7.95
N LYS A 33 -11.90 -3.87 -8.12
CA LYS A 33 -12.83 -4.37 -7.10
C LYS A 33 -12.49 -5.80 -6.66
N GLU A 34 -12.13 -6.63 -7.62
CA GLU A 34 -11.85 -8.04 -7.38
C GLU A 34 -10.54 -8.26 -6.60
N ILE A 35 -9.46 -7.56 -6.95
CA ILE A 35 -8.19 -7.64 -6.20
C ILE A 35 -8.37 -7.10 -4.77
N PHE A 36 -9.07 -5.97 -4.60
CA PHE A 36 -9.36 -5.44 -3.26
C PHE A 36 -10.13 -6.46 -2.39
N ARG A 37 -11.14 -7.11 -2.97
CA ARG A 37 -11.93 -8.15 -2.27
C ARG A 37 -11.06 -9.34 -1.87
N GLN A 38 -10.31 -9.92 -2.80
CA GLN A 38 -9.49 -11.10 -2.52
C GLN A 38 -8.37 -10.81 -1.50
N LEU A 39 -7.76 -9.61 -1.53
CA LEU A 39 -6.78 -9.19 -0.54
C LEU A 39 -7.41 -8.94 0.85
N ALA A 40 -8.60 -8.33 0.92
CA ALA A 40 -9.32 -8.18 2.18
C ALA A 40 -9.64 -9.54 2.82
N GLU A 41 -10.08 -10.51 2.01
CA GLU A 41 -10.31 -11.89 2.48
C GLU A 41 -9.03 -12.60 2.92
N PHE A 42 -7.89 -12.28 2.29
CA PHE A 42 -6.62 -12.93 2.63
C PHE A 42 -6.04 -12.41 3.94
N THR A 43 -6.13 -11.09 4.13
CA THR A 43 -5.48 -10.39 5.22
C THR A 43 -6.38 -10.21 6.43
N GLY A 44 -7.70 -10.38 6.26
CA GLY A 44 -8.69 -10.08 7.27
C GLY A 44 -8.89 -8.58 7.52
N ILE A 45 -8.19 -7.70 6.81
CA ILE A 45 -8.38 -6.25 6.91
C ILE A 45 -9.61 -5.86 6.11
N SER A 46 -10.54 -5.14 6.73
CA SER A 46 -11.75 -4.67 6.06
C SER A 46 -11.42 -3.90 4.78
N ILE A 47 -12.17 -4.20 3.71
CA ILE A 47 -12.09 -3.46 2.46
C ILE A 47 -12.35 -1.96 2.67
N GLU A 48 -13.14 -1.57 3.68
CA GLU A 48 -13.40 -0.18 4.07
C GLU A 48 -12.18 0.56 4.61
N LYS A 49 -11.21 -0.16 5.17
CA LYS A 49 -9.96 0.44 5.64
C LYS A 49 -8.89 0.49 4.57
N THR A 50 -9.05 -0.22 3.47
CA THR A 50 -8.01 -0.26 2.43
C THR A 50 -8.14 0.95 1.51
N GLN A 51 -7.16 1.86 1.50
CA GLN A 51 -7.17 3.01 0.59
C GLN A 51 -6.58 2.67 -0.77
N SER A 52 -5.52 1.87 -0.83
CA SER A 52 -4.83 1.60 -2.08
C SER A 52 -4.03 0.30 -2.08
N ILE A 53 -3.72 -0.16 -3.29
CA ILE A 53 -2.85 -1.30 -3.58
C ILE A 53 -1.77 -0.82 -4.53
N SER A 54 -0.51 -1.07 -4.17
CA SER A 54 0.65 -0.84 -5.03
C SER A 54 1.31 -2.17 -5.35
N PHE A 55 1.64 -2.39 -6.62
CA PHE A 55 2.50 -3.49 -7.06
C PHE A 55 3.82 -2.91 -7.57
N SER A 56 4.94 -3.53 -7.21
CA SER A 56 6.27 -3.19 -7.71
C SER A 56 6.95 -4.45 -8.23
N LYS A 57 7.52 -4.41 -9.43
CA LYS A 57 8.29 -5.52 -9.99
C LYS A 57 9.43 -5.03 -10.88
N PRO A 58 10.41 -5.89 -11.23
CA PRO A 58 11.46 -5.53 -12.17
C PRO A 58 10.86 -5.01 -13.49
N PRO A 59 11.61 -4.22 -14.26
CA PRO A 59 11.08 -3.65 -15.47
C PRO A 59 10.84 -4.79 -16.46
N VAL A 60 9.63 -4.82 -17.02
CA VAL A 60 9.25 -5.86 -17.97
C VAL A 60 9.08 -5.23 -19.34
N GLY A 61 9.89 -5.68 -20.30
CA GLY A 61 9.75 -5.32 -21.71
C GLY A 61 10.15 -3.87 -21.98
N ASN A 62 11.44 -3.55 -21.82
CA ASN A 62 11.98 -2.29 -22.35
C ASN A 62 11.85 -2.19 -23.89
N ASP A 63 11.59 -3.32 -24.55
CA ASP A 63 11.49 -3.44 -26.01
C ASP A 63 10.05 -3.63 -26.55
N VAL A 64 8.99 -3.43 -25.76
CA VAL A 64 7.60 -3.47 -26.27
C VAL A 64 7.15 -2.11 -26.81
N ASN A 65 6.52 -2.13 -27.99
CA ASN A 65 5.86 -0.98 -28.60
C ASN A 65 4.32 -1.13 -28.49
N PRO A 66 3.59 -0.16 -27.90
CA PRO A 66 4.08 1.05 -27.26
C PRO A 66 4.75 0.77 -25.90
N PRO A 67 5.65 1.67 -25.43
CA PRO A 67 6.41 1.51 -24.20
C PRO A 67 5.56 1.09 -23.01
N ASN A 68 6.14 0.27 -22.12
CA ASN A 68 5.45 -0.17 -20.92
C ASN A 68 5.09 1.06 -20.05
N PRO A 69 3.79 1.36 -19.87
CA PRO A 69 3.36 2.61 -19.24
C PRO A 69 3.53 2.58 -17.70
N PHE A 70 3.88 1.43 -17.13
CA PHE A 70 4.15 1.25 -15.70
C PHE A 70 5.60 1.56 -15.30
N LEU A 71 6.49 1.79 -16.27
CA LEU A 71 7.89 2.15 -15.99
C LEU A 71 7.98 3.58 -15.46
N ARG A 72 8.76 3.79 -14.38
CA ARG A 72 9.03 5.13 -13.87
C ARG A 72 10.18 5.79 -14.64
N PRO A 73 10.13 7.12 -14.89
CA PRO A 73 11.19 7.84 -15.59
C PRO A 73 12.57 7.77 -14.92
N THR A 74 12.62 7.53 -13.61
CA THR A 74 13.84 7.60 -12.79
C THR A 74 14.23 6.27 -12.14
N GLY A 75 13.69 5.13 -12.59
CA GLY A 75 14.10 3.84 -12.03
C GLY A 75 13.68 2.61 -12.82
N ASP A 76 14.46 1.55 -12.64
CA ASP A 76 14.28 0.20 -13.20
C ASP A 76 13.13 -0.57 -12.55
N LEU A 77 11.98 0.08 -12.29
CA LEU A 77 10.83 -0.55 -11.65
C LEU A 77 9.55 -0.30 -12.43
N ALA A 78 8.78 -1.36 -12.64
CA ALA A 78 7.40 -1.29 -13.07
C ALA A 78 6.49 -1.17 -11.84
N ILE A 79 5.70 -0.10 -11.77
CA ILE A 79 4.79 0.16 -10.65
C ILE A 79 3.35 0.29 -11.14
N CYS A 80 2.46 -0.51 -10.56
CA CYS A 80 1.02 -0.44 -10.80
C CYS A 80 0.30 -0.04 -9.51
N HIS A 81 -0.52 1.01 -9.58
CA HIS A 81 -1.22 1.54 -8.41
C HIS A 81 -2.74 1.56 -8.62
N PHE A 82 -3.46 1.04 -7.63
CA PHE A 82 -4.91 1.08 -7.55
C PHE A 82 -5.35 1.85 -6.31
N GLU A 83 -6.01 2.99 -6.50
CA GLU A 83 -6.73 3.67 -5.42
C GLU A 83 -8.16 3.13 -5.29
N LYS A 84 -8.67 3.04 -4.06
CA LYS A 84 -10.06 2.65 -3.75
C LYS A 84 -11.05 3.77 -4.10
N SER A 85 -10.64 5.04 -4.01
CA SER A 85 -11.49 6.19 -4.33
C SER A 85 -11.90 6.18 -5.81
N PHE A 86 -13.08 5.62 -6.05
CA PHE A 86 -13.91 6.00 -7.19
C PHE A 86 -14.35 7.46 -6.96
N SER A 87 -14.26 8.30 -7.99
CA SER A 87 -14.69 9.70 -8.01
C SER A 87 -13.66 10.72 -7.48
N ARG A 88 -12.74 11.14 -8.34
CA ARG A 88 -12.49 12.59 -8.44
C ARG A 88 -13.69 13.19 -9.20
N PRO A 89 -14.16 14.40 -8.86
CA PRO A 89 -15.11 15.13 -9.70
C PRO A 89 -14.57 15.17 -11.12
N ALA A 90 -15.42 14.88 -12.12
CA ALA A 90 -15.08 14.76 -13.54
C ALA A 90 -14.49 16.05 -14.18
N ALA A 91 -14.25 17.10 -13.40
CA ALA A 91 -13.81 18.42 -13.84
C ALA A 91 -12.29 18.63 -13.81
N ILE A 92 -11.50 17.70 -13.27
CA ILE A 92 -10.03 17.77 -13.37
C ILE A 92 -9.60 16.88 -14.54
N PRO A 93 -8.97 17.43 -15.60
CA PRO A 93 -8.40 16.62 -16.68
C PRO A 93 -7.52 15.53 -16.07
N GLN A 94 -7.73 14.30 -16.52
CA GLN A 94 -7.15 13.06 -15.98
C GLN A 94 -5.63 12.98 -16.24
N GLY A 95 -4.85 13.92 -15.70
CA GLY A 95 -3.40 13.83 -15.68
C GLY A 95 -3.00 12.84 -14.60
N TYR A 96 -2.62 11.62 -15.00
CA TYR A 96 -1.20 11.29 -15.06
C TYR A 96 -0.94 9.87 -15.55
N TYR A 97 -1.88 8.90 -15.46
CA TYR A 97 -1.70 7.57 -16.06
C TYR A 97 -3.03 6.87 -16.36
N LEU A 98 -3.52 6.95 -17.60
CA LEU A 98 -4.68 6.17 -18.07
C LEU A 98 -4.18 4.83 -18.63
N TYR A 99 -4.07 3.82 -17.78
CA TYR A 99 -3.75 2.46 -18.20
C TYR A 99 -5.02 1.76 -18.71
N THR A 100 -4.93 1.17 -19.90
CA THR A 100 -5.98 0.31 -20.45
C THR A 100 -5.98 -1.04 -19.75
N LYS A 101 -7.05 -1.82 -19.93
CA LYS A 101 -7.13 -3.18 -19.40
C LYS A 101 -6.06 -4.08 -20.01
N GLU A 102 -5.83 -3.89 -21.31
CA GLU A 102 -4.82 -4.53 -22.11
C GLU A 102 -3.42 -4.21 -21.58
N ASP A 103 -3.16 -2.97 -21.14
CA ASP A 103 -1.87 -2.64 -20.49
C ASP A 103 -1.65 -3.49 -19.23
N TYR A 104 -2.64 -3.60 -18.36
CA TYR A 104 -2.49 -4.44 -17.15
C TYR A 104 -2.27 -5.92 -17.49
N ARG A 105 -3.01 -6.46 -18.46
CA ARG A 105 -2.94 -7.87 -18.86
C ARG A 105 -1.64 -8.21 -19.58
N ASP A 106 -1.29 -7.41 -20.57
CA ASP A 106 -0.28 -7.77 -21.55
C ASP A 106 1.10 -7.21 -21.17
N LYS A 107 1.15 -6.16 -20.32
CA LYS A 107 2.40 -5.45 -19.97
C LYS A 107 2.76 -5.47 -18.49
N PHE A 108 1.79 -5.71 -17.59
CA PHE A 108 2.06 -5.76 -16.15
C PHE A 108 1.94 -7.17 -15.58
N PHE A 109 0.74 -7.72 -15.43
CA PHE A 109 0.54 -8.99 -14.72
C PHE A 109 0.89 -10.19 -15.60
N ARG A 110 1.80 -11.04 -15.13
CA ARG A 110 2.12 -12.32 -15.78
C ARG A 110 1.60 -13.46 -14.92
N ASP A 111 1.18 -14.52 -15.59
CA ASP A 111 0.77 -15.72 -14.89
C ASP A 111 1.95 -16.30 -14.10
N GLY A 112 1.70 -16.61 -12.82
CA GLY A 112 2.72 -17.08 -11.90
C GLY A 112 3.56 -15.98 -11.22
N ASP A 113 3.36 -14.69 -11.53
CA ASP A 113 4.02 -13.59 -10.81
C ASP A 113 3.84 -13.78 -9.29
N CYS A 114 4.93 -13.64 -8.53
CA CYS A 114 4.93 -13.88 -7.10
C CYS A 114 5.33 -12.63 -6.33
N PHE A 115 4.41 -12.09 -5.56
CA PHE A 115 4.58 -10.88 -4.78
C PHE A 115 4.57 -11.20 -3.28
N ALA A 116 5.53 -10.66 -2.54
CA ALA A 116 5.42 -10.63 -1.09
C ALA A 116 4.62 -9.40 -0.65
N LEU A 117 3.77 -9.59 0.34
CA LEU A 117 2.89 -8.57 0.88
C LEU A 117 3.58 -7.81 2.02
N ASN A 118 3.53 -6.49 1.91
CA ASN A 118 3.78 -5.56 2.98
C ASN A 118 2.55 -4.66 3.15
N THR A 119 2.30 -4.18 4.36
CA THR A 119 1.12 -3.42 4.74
C THR A 119 1.53 -2.18 5.51
N ARG A 120 1.01 -1.03 5.07
CA ARG A 120 1.28 0.26 5.71
C ARG A 120 -0.02 0.86 6.24
N MET A 121 -0.09 1.08 7.55
CA MET A 121 -1.15 1.89 8.15
C MET A 121 -0.74 3.35 8.20
N PHE A 122 -1.69 4.26 8.02
CA PHE A 122 -1.48 5.70 8.16
C PHE A 122 -2.79 6.39 8.56
N MET A 123 -2.67 7.44 9.36
CA MET A 123 -3.82 8.26 9.73
C MET A 123 -4.16 9.26 8.62
N THR A 124 -5.44 9.61 8.51
CA THR A 124 -5.89 10.73 7.68
C THR A 124 -5.29 12.04 8.19
N PHE A 125 -5.32 13.08 7.36
CA PHE A 125 -4.81 14.39 7.73
C PHE A 125 -5.46 14.95 9.02
N THR A 126 -6.76 14.69 9.17
CA THR A 126 -7.61 15.07 10.30
C THR A 126 -7.40 14.23 11.57
N LEU A 127 -6.61 13.15 11.51
CA LEU A 127 -6.33 12.22 12.62
C LEU A 127 -7.56 11.54 13.24
N ASP A 128 -8.73 11.59 12.59
CA ASP A 128 -9.98 10.98 13.04
C ASP A 128 -10.18 9.56 12.52
N LYS A 129 -9.41 9.19 11.50
CA LYS A 129 -9.48 7.90 10.80
C LYS A 129 -8.10 7.42 10.41
N PHE A 130 -8.01 6.17 10.06
CA PHE A 130 -6.80 5.61 9.47
C PHE A 130 -7.13 4.63 8.37
N ASN A 131 -6.19 4.49 7.45
CA ASN A 131 -6.29 3.61 6.30
C ASN A 131 -5.10 2.66 6.23
N VAL A 132 -5.27 1.64 5.41
CA VAL A 132 -4.26 0.63 5.09
C VAL A 132 -3.95 0.73 3.59
N GLN A 133 -2.66 0.65 3.28
CA GLN A 133 -2.16 0.43 1.94
C GLN A 133 -1.51 -0.94 1.86
N TYR A 134 -1.87 -1.71 0.84
CA TYR A 134 -1.15 -2.92 0.46
C TYR A 134 0.00 -2.56 -0.49
N ASN A 135 1.20 -3.04 -0.17
CA ASN A 135 2.38 -2.93 -1.01
C ASN A 135 2.85 -4.34 -1.36
N LEU A 136 2.64 -4.74 -2.61
CA LEU A 136 3.01 -6.03 -3.16
C LEU A 136 4.31 -5.89 -3.95
N VAL A 137 5.37 -6.50 -3.47
CA VAL A 137 6.71 -6.40 -4.05
C VAL A 137 7.07 -7.75 -4.65
N HIS A 138 7.43 -7.77 -5.94
CA HIS A 138 7.81 -9.00 -6.62
C HIS A 138 9.03 -9.64 -5.95
N ARG A 139 9.07 -10.97 -5.86
CA ARG A 139 10.15 -11.69 -5.16
C ARG A 139 11.54 -11.34 -5.68
N ASP A 140 11.69 -11.09 -6.96
CA ASP A 140 12.98 -10.70 -7.58
C ASP A 140 13.56 -9.38 -7.03
N LEU A 141 12.76 -8.57 -6.34
CA LEU A 141 13.20 -7.31 -5.72
C LEU A 141 13.47 -7.44 -4.21
N ILE A 142 13.34 -8.65 -3.67
CA ILE A 142 13.41 -8.91 -2.23
C ILE A 142 14.70 -9.65 -1.93
N ASP A 143 15.52 -9.03 -1.09
CA ASP A 143 16.62 -9.72 -0.43
C ASP A 143 16.06 -10.65 0.66
N GLU A 144 16.58 -11.87 0.79
CA GLU A 144 16.09 -12.85 1.77
C GLU A 144 16.44 -12.47 3.23
N THR A 145 17.45 -11.63 3.41
CA THR A 145 18.04 -11.31 4.71
C THR A 145 17.88 -9.85 5.12
N ASP A 146 17.81 -8.94 4.16
CA ASP A 146 17.80 -7.50 4.42
C ASP A 146 16.44 -6.83 4.27
N CYS A 147 16.24 -5.75 5.02
CA CYS A 147 15.13 -4.84 4.83
C CYS A 147 15.56 -3.67 3.95
N ASN A 148 14.80 -3.41 2.88
CA ASN A 148 15.04 -2.31 1.95
C ASN A 148 13.85 -1.33 1.93
N GLN A 149 13.88 -0.35 1.02
CA GLN A 149 12.80 0.64 0.87
C GLN A 149 11.45 0.05 0.47
N LEU A 150 11.46 -1.09 -0.21
CA LEU A 150 10.27 -1.73 -0.76
C LEU A 150 9.72 -2.77 0.23
N PHE A 151 10.58 -3.53 0.89
CA PHE A 151 10.20 -4.71 1.66
C PHE A 151 11.04 -4.91 2.92
N CYS A 152 10.40 -5.41 4.00
CA CYS A 152 11.08 -5.77 5.23
C CYS A 152 10.44 -6.99 5.91
N HIS A 153 11.22 -8.07 6.04
CA HIS A 153 10.77 -9.33 6.62
C HIS A 153 10.31 -9.23 8.08
N HIS A 154 10.75 -8.23 8.84
CA HIS A 154 10.33 -8.05 10.24
C HIS A 154 8.86 -7.63 10.39
N ILE A 155 8.28 -6.96 9.40
CA ILE A 155 6.88 -6.52 9.41
C ILE A 155 5.99 -7.28 8.45
N SER A 156 6.57 -7.91 7.43
CA SER A 156 5.85 -8.76 6.47
C SER A 156 5.60 -10.18 7.00
N LYS A 157 5.27 -10.30 8.29
CA LYS A 157 4.93 -11.57 8.95
C LYS A 157 3.45 -11.63 9.29
N LYS A 158 2.91 -12.84 9.31
CA LYS A 158 1.50 -13.08 9.62
C LYS A 158 1.06 -12.46 10.95
N ALA A 159 1.85 -12.61 12.01
CA ALA A 159 1.52 -12.04 13.31
C ALA A 159 1.38 -10.50 13.30
N PHE A 160 2.19 -9.81 12.49
CA PHE A 160 2.10 -8.35 12.34
C PHE A 160 0.85 -7.95 11.54
N LEU A 161 0.57 -8.68 10.47
CA LEU A 161 -0.64 -8.51 9.66
C LEU A 161 -1.91 -8.75 10.48
N ASP A 162 -1.95 -9.81 11.28
CA ASP A 162 -3.09 -10.15 12.15
C ASP A 162 -3.37 -9.02 13.17
N LYS A 163 -2.31 -8.39 13.70
CA LYS A 163 -2.45 -7.23 14.60
C LYS A 163 -2.99 -6.01 13.86
N GLN A 164 -2.50 -5.73 12.64
CA GLN A 164 -3.04 -4.65 11.81
C GLN A 164 -4.52 -4.90 11.48
N ALA A 165 -4.92 -6.13 11.13
CA ALA A 165 -6.31 -6.49 10.92
C ALA A 165 -7.17 -6.26 12.17
N LYS A 166 -6.68 -6.65 13.36
CA LYS A 166 -7.38 -6.39 14.62
C LYS A 166 -7.56 -4.88 14.88
N ILE A 167 -6.52 -4.08 14.67
CA ILE A 167 -6.60 -2.61 14.83
C ILE A 167 -7.60 -2.04 13.81
N SER A 168 -7.48 -2.43 12.54
CA SER A 168 -8.30 -1.93 11.44
C SER A 168 -9.79 -2.23 11.58
N ASN A 169 -10.12 -3.37 12.15
CA ASN A 169 -11.51 -3.78 12.36
C ASN A 169 -12.06 -3.35 13.72
N SER A 170 -11.28 -2.64 14.54
CA SER A 170 -11.72 -2.12 15.84
C SER A 170 -12.48 -0.80 15.72
N ASP A 171 -13.11 -0.38 16.83
CA ASP A 171 -13.85 0.88 16.92
C ASP A 171 -12.98 2.09 17.35
N ILE A 172 -11.66 2.01 17.17
CA ILE A 172 -10.72 3.09 17.52
C ILE A 172 -11.15 4.44 16.92
N GLU A 173 -11.65 4.44 15.69
CA GLU A 173 -12.01 5.70 15.04
C GLU A 173 -13.21 6.40 15.69
N SER A 174 -14.12 5.68 16.36
CA SER A 174 -15.19 6.31 17.12
C SER A 174 -14.64 7.03 18.34
N TYR A 175 -13.62 6.47 19.00
CA TYR A 175 -12.86 7.17 20.02
C TYR A 175 -12.14 8.41 19.46
N LEU A 176 -11.45 8.28 18.32
CA LEU A 176 -10.72 9.39 17.71
C LEU A 176 -11.62 10.56 17.29
N ARG A 177 -12.82 10.29 16.79
CA ARG A 177 -13.81 11.33 16.41
C ARG A 177 -14.25 12.19 17.59
N ASN A 178 -14.17 11.66 18.80
CA ASN A 178 -14.54 12.38 20.03
C ASN A 178 -13.35 13.14 20.66
N GLN A 179 -12.14 13.01 20.10
CA GLN A 179 -10.96 13.69 20.60
C GLN A 179 -10.82 15.11 20.00
N PRO A 180 -10.14 16.04 20.71
CA PRO A 180 -9.78 17.34 20.15
C PRO A 180 -8.99 17.17 18.84
N ARG A 181 -9.39 17.93 17.81
CA ARG A 181 -8.76 17.93 16.49
C ARG A 181 -7.85 19.14 16.35
N PRO A 182 -6.67 19.00 15.70
CA PRO A 182 -5.97 20.16 15.17
C PRO A 182 -6.89 20.83 14.14
N VAL A 183 -7.43 22.00 14.46
CA VAL A 183 -8.25 22.78 13.51
C VAL A 183 -7.27 23.53 12.59
N PRO A 184 -7.35 23.36 11.25
CA PRO A 184 -6.55 24.18 10.35
C PRO A 184 -6.93 25.64 10.56
N ILE A 185 -5.94 26.51 10.78
CA ILE A 185 -6.20 27.93 11.02
C ILE A 185 -6.77 28.59 9.74
N VAL A 186 -6.30 28.18 8.56
CA VAL A 186 -6.87 28.46 7.22
C VAL A 186 -6.36 27.40 6.24
N GLU A 187 -7.17 26.94 5.29
CA GLU A 187 -6.88 25.86 4.32
C GLU A 187 -5.69 26.19 3.36
N ASP A 188 -5.32 27.46 3.24
CA ASP A 188 -4.30 27.94 2.27
C ASP A 188 -2.89 28.17 2.84
N THR A 189 -2.67 28.00 4.15
CA THR A 189 -1.32 28.07 4.76
C THR A 189 -1.18 27.04 5.85
N LEU A 190 -0.86 25.80 5.47
CA LEU A 190 -0.34 24.82 6.43
C LEU A 190 1.08 25.26 6.82
N ASP A 191 1.18 26.11 7.83
CA ASP A 191 2.47 26.52 8.37
C ASP A 191 3.18 25.34 9.07
N GLU A 192 4.49 25.51 9.30
CA GLU A 192 5.31 24.49 9.95
C GLU A 192 4.82 24.15 11.36
N GLU A 193 4.20 25.11 12.05
CA GLU A 193 3.65 24.94 13.39
C GLU A 193 2.46 23.98 13.40
N PHE A 194 1.52 24.12 12.46
CA PHE A 194 0.42 23.18 12.31
C PHE A 194 0.93 21.76 11.99
N HIS A 195 1.91 21.65 11.09
CA HIS A 195 2.53 20.37 10.77
C HIS A 195 3.18 19.72 12.01
N ALA A 196 3.91 20.51 12.81
CA ALA A 196 4.51 20.04 14.05
C ALA A 196 3.45 19.59 15.07
N ALA A 197 2.43 20.42 15.32
CA ALA A 197 1.32 20.11 16.23
C ALA A 197 0.58 18.82 15.81
N ARG A 198 0.32 18.64 14.52
CA ARG A 198 -0.28 17.42 13.98
C ARG A 198 0.61 16.19 14.22
N VAL A 199 1.92 16.30 13.94
CA VAL A 199 2.86 15.19 14.15
C VAL A 199 2.95 14.81 15.63
N ILE A 200 2.96 15.79 16.54
CA ILE A 200 2.91 15.57 17.99
C ILE A 200 1.63 14.83 18.36
N ARG A 201 0.47 15.33 17.92
CA ARG A 201 -0.83 14.71 18.22
C ARG A 201 -0.94 13.28 17.70
N GLN A 202 -0.43 13.02 16.50
CA GLN A 202 -0.37 11.66 15.96
C GLN A 202 0.48 10.74 16.84
N ARG A 203 1.60 11.22 17.37
CA ARG A 203 2.44 10.43 18.29
C ARG A 203 1.75 10.14 19.62
N GLU A 204 1.03 11.10 20.17
CA GLU A 204 0.21 10.88 21.38
C GLU A 204 -0.82 9.79 21.15
N ILE A 205 -1.61 9.88 20.07
CA ILE A 205 -2.61 8.86 19.71
C ILE A 205 -1.97 7.47 19.58
N HIS A 206 -0.83 7.40 18.90
CA HIS A 206 -0.09 6.15 18.74
C HIS A 206 0.39 5.56 20.07
N ALA A 207 0.80 6.40 21.03
CA ALA A 207 1.25 6.00 22.35
C ALA A 207 0.06 5.58 23.23
N ASP A 208 -0.99 6.41 23.30
CA ASP A 208 -2.19 6.19 24.11
C ASP A 208 -2.88 4.86 23.76
N LEU A 209 -2.97 4.56 22.46
CA LEU A 209 -3.60 3.34 21.95
C LEU A 209 -2.61 2.17 21.84
N ASN A 210 -1.32 2.40 22.05
CA ASN A 210 -0.24 1.43 21.84
C ASN A 210 -0.27 0.76 20.44
N ILE A 211 -0.43 1.58 19.40
CA ILE A 211 -0.53 1.12 18.00
C ILE A 211 0.57 1.66 17.09
N GLY A 212 1.42 2.57 17.56
CA GLY A 212 2.39 3.28 16.73
C GLY A 212 3.34 2.38 15.92
N GLN A 213 3.72 1.23 16.47
CA GLN A 213 4.57 0.23 15.82
C GLN A 213 3.98 -0.35 14.53
N TYR A 214 2.66 -0.25 14.33
CA TYR A 214 1.96 -0.75 13.15
C TYR A 214 1.76 0.31 12.06
N PHE A 215 2.02 1.58 12.39
CA PHE A 215 1.92 2.75 11.49
C PHE A 215 3.30 3.21 11.00
N HIS A 216 4.34 2.98 11.80
CA HIS A 216 5.70 3.32 11.44
C HIS A 216 6.39 2.09 10.84
N SER A 217 6.50 2.08 9.51
CA SER A 217 7.24 1.06 8.78
C SER A 217 8.67 0.92 9.30
N TYR A 218 9.15 -0.31 9.40
CA TYR A 218 10.58 -0.57 9.57
C TYR A 218 11.31 -0.05 8.32
N CYS A 219 12.55 0.41 8.48
CA CYS A 219 13.35 0.99 7.41
C CYS A 219 12.67 2.18 6.69
N ARG A 220 12.24 3.19 7.46
CA ARG A 220 11.84 4.47 6.87
C ARG A 220 13.11 5.15 6.38
N PHE A 221 13.17 5.61 5.13
CA PHE A 221 14.32 6.36 4.64
C PHE A 221 13.94 7.83 4.50
N PHE A 222 14.80 8.74 4.97
CA PHE A 222 14.69 10.16 4.64
C PHE A 222 15.57 10.45 3.42
N SER A 223 15.09 11.32 2.53
CA SER A 223 15.93 11.89 1.49
C SER A 223 16.66 13.08 2.10
N ASP A 224 17.96 12.93 2.39
CA ASP A 224 18.82 14.05 2.81
C ASP A 224 19.40 14.76 1.57
N GLY A 225 18.57 14.99 0.55
CA GLY A 225 18.95 15.63 -0.70
C GLY A 225 19.77 14.78 -1.69
N MET A 226 20.47 13.73 -1.26
CA MET A 226 21.33 12.93 -2.17
C MET A 226 21.23 11.42 -2.01
N PHE A 227 20.97 10.91 -0.80
CA PHE A 227 20.82 9.48 -0.54
C PHE A 227 19.68 9.19 0.45
N PRO A 228 19.02 8.03 0.32
CA PRO A 228 18.09 7.57 1.33
C PRO A 228 18.82 7.13 2.59
N VAL A 229 18.63 7.85 3.70
CA VAL A 229 19.24 7.52 5.01
C VAL A 229 18.21 6.80 5.88
N PRO A 230 18.56 5.65 6.51
CA PRO A 230 17.68 4.99 7.48
C PRO A 230 17.28 5.94 8.62
N SER A 231 15.98 6.07 8.82
CA SER A 231 15.37 6.81 9.91
C SER A 231 15.52 6.01 11.20
N PRO A 232 15.93 6.65 12.30
CA PRO A 232 15.95 6.01 13.60
C PRO A 232 14.59 5.42 13.94
N ARG A 233 14.59 4.19 14.43
CA ARG A 233 13.37 3.53 14.86
C ARG A 233 12.78 4.28 16.06
N ILE A 234 11.55 4.78 15.91
CA ILE A 234 10.81 5.33 17.05
C ILE A 234 10.47 4.16 17.98
N TYR A 235 11.03 4.18 19.18
CA TYR A 235 10.72 3.20 20.21
C TYR A 235 9.38 3.56 20.85
N TRP A 236 8.37 2.70 20.66
CA TRP A 236 7.08 2.85 21.31
C TRP A 236 7.12 2.13 22.67
N PRO A 237 6.81 2.82 23.79
CA PRO A 237 6.70 2.19 25.09
C PRO A 237 5.54 1.18 25.06
N ASN A 238 5.70 0.03 25.72
CA ASN A 238 4.74 -1.09 25.83
C ASN A 238 4.74 -2.11 24.67
N ARG A 239 5.90 -2.73 24.41
CA ARG A 239 5.96 -4.02 23.69
C ARG A 239 5.37 -5.12 24.57
N GLY A 240 4.08 -5.40 24.40
CA GLY A 240 3.47 -6.68 24.75
C GLY A 240 3.49 -7.63 23.56
#